data_AF-A0A1W1CDE0-F1
#
_entry.id   AF-A0A1W1CDE0-F1
#
_cell.length_a   1.000
_cell.length_b   1.000
_cell.length_c   1.000
_cell.angle_alpha   90.00
_cell.angle_beta   90.00
_cell.angle_gamma   90.00
#
_symmetry.space_group_name_H-M   'P 1'
#
loop_
_entity.id
_entity.type
_entity.pdbx_description
1 polymer ?
#
loop_
_entity_poly.entity_id
_entity_poly.type
_entity_poly.pdbx_seq_one_letter_code
_entity_poly.pdbx_strand_id
1 'polypeptide(L)'
;MNNGKFLKLAVLVGATALFSGCGSSSSDKTTAKAGYKGVFVDSAVGGISWACGGKSNVTGADGVFGECPHGTSVTFSVGNVVLGTVAPTDDNIFTPQDVVGVPRGTSDNEEVNVMSAMLLSLDSDGDPTNGVTITPAITTAFEEAVPAGTKMADLDEAKVVEAIATTNKELVKAGEEIELTVVAADAAAEHLIETAGEIEAGTIKAPVQPVLVDESTN
;
A
#
# COMPACT_ATOMS: atom_id res chain seq x y z
N MET A 1 74.18 -57.25 18.56
CA MET A 1 74.34 -58.36 17.58
C MET A 1 72.96 -58.90 17.21
N ASN A 2 72.80 -59.24 15.92
CA ASN A 2 71.69 -59.95 15.25
C ASN A 2 70.43 -59.11 14.97
N ASN A 3 70.04 -58.78 13.73
CA ASN A 3 69.85 -59.49 12.44
C ASN A 3 68.56 -60.33 12.35
N GLY A 4 67.73 -60.05 11.33
CA GLY A 4 66.74 -60.96 10.73
C GLY A 4 65.30 -60.40 10.73
N LYS A 5 64.75 -59.92 9.60
CA LYS A 5 64.19 -60.61 8.40
C LYS A 5 62.73 -61.09 8.53
N PHE A 6 61.88 -60.48 7.70
CA PHE A 6 60.77 -61.01 6.88
C PHE A 6 59.41 -61.47 7.47
N LEU A 7 58.37 -60.80 6.92
CA LEU A 7 57.13 -61.32 6.30
C LEU A 7 56.01 -61.85 7.20
N LYS A 8 54.82 -61.22 7.13
CA LYS A 8 53.56 -61.88 6.73
C LYS A 8 52.40 -60.89 6.47
N LEU A 9 51.73 -61.18 5.36
CA LEU A 9 50.52 -60.60 4.80
C LEU A 9 49.29 -60.97 5.65
N ALA A 10 48.39 -60.03 5.89
CA ALA A 10 47.00 -60.31 6.29
C ALA A 10 46.10 -59.19 5.75
N VAL A 11 45.42 -59.49 4.65
CA VAL A 11 44.34 -58.69 4.06
C VAL A 11 43.09 -58.94 4.90
N LEU A 12 42.46 -57.87 5.40
CA LEU A 12 41.21 -57.92 6.15
C LEU A 12 40.09 -57.20 5.37
N VAL A 13 38.94 -57.86 5.40
CA VAL A 13 37.65 -57.65 4.76
C VAL A 13 36.96 -56.35 5.21
N GLY A 14 36.15 -55.73 4.33
CA GLY A 14 35.15 -54.74 4.72
C GLY A 14 34.20 -54.37 3.56
N ALA A 15 32.96 -54.85 3.63
CA ALA A 15 31.89 -54.57 2.68
C ALA A 15 31.37 -53.13 2.80
N THR A 16 31.10 -52.46 1.67
CA THR A 16 30.37 -51.18 1.68
C THR A 16 29.38 -51.07 0.51
N ALA A 17 28.14 -50.85 0.95
CA ALA A 17 26.88 -50.46 0.31
C ALA A 17 26.89 -49.85 -1.10
N LEU A 18 25.87 -50.27 -1.87
CA LEU A 18 25.28 -49.53 -2.97
C LEU A 18 24.78 -48.17 -2.44
N PHE A 19 25.25 -47.07 -3.03
CA PHE A 19 24.65 -45.76 -2.83
C PHE A 19 24.26 -45.17 -4.18
N SER A 20 22.95 -45.17 -4.45
CA SER A 20 22.33 -44.30 -5.44
C SER A 20 22.32 -42.88 -4.86
N GLY A 21 23.05 -41.95 -5.47
CA GLY A 21 22.92 -40.51 -5.25
C GLY A 21 22.67 -39.86 -6.61
N CYS A 22 21.40 -39.67 -6.97
CA CYS A 22 20.61 -38.44 -6.81
C CYS A 22 21.08 -37.34 -7.78
N GLY A 23 20.26 -37.13 -8.81
CA GLY A 23 20.46 -36.10 -9.82
C GLY A 23 20.40 -34.71 -9.21
N SER A 24 21.41 -33.90 -9.53
CA SER A 24 21.38 -32.47 -9.31
C SER A 24 20.48 -31.83 -10.36
N SER A 25 19.16 -31.86 -10.13
CA SER A 25 18.29 -30.86 -10.73
C SER A 25 18.60 -29.55 -10.02
N SER A 26 19.36 -28.68 -10.68
CA SER A 26 19.50 -27.28 -10.29
C SER A 26 18.10 -26.67 -10.30
N SER A 27 17.44 -26.65 -9.14
CA SER A 27 16.35 -25.73 -8.92
C SER A 27 16.98 -24.35 -8.88
N ASP A 28 16.85 -23.62 -9.98
CA ASP A 28 16.99 -22.16 -9.95
C ASP A 28 16.05 -21.66 -8.86
N LYS A 29 16.61 -21.40 -7.69
CA LYS A 29 15.93 -20.63 -6.67
C LYS A 29 15.90 -19.22 -7.22
N THR A 30 14.84 -18.88 -7.94
CA THR A 30 14.48 -17.50 -8.17
C THR A 30 14.25 -16.90 -6.78
N THR A 31 15.23 -16.13 -6.30
CA THR A 31 15.09 -15.36 -5.07
C THR A 31 13.95 -14.38 -5.32
N ALA A 32 12.74 -14.71 -4.84
CA ALA A 32 11.60 -13.82 -4.96
C ALA A 32 11.95 -12.55 -4.18
N LYS A 33 12.03 -11.41 -4.87
CA LYS A 33 12.32 -10.13 -4.21
C LYS A 33 11.16 -9.79 -3.28
N ALA A 34 11.48 -9.27 -2.10
CA ALA A 34 10.52 -8.94 -1.06
C ALA A 34 9.44 -8.02 -1.63
N GLY A 35 8.17 -8.34 -1.35
CA GLY A 35 7.08 -7.41 -1.61
C GLY A 35 7.21 -6.17 -0.71
N TYR A 36 6.39 -5.16 -1.01
CA TYR A 36 6.37 -3.91 -0.27
C TYR A 36 4.97 -3.62 0.27
N LYS A 37 4.90 -2.93 1.40
CA LYS A 37 3.69 -2.35 1.98
C LYS A 37 3.90 -0.85 2.11
N GLY A 38 2.84 -0.09 2.25
CA GLY A 38 2.95 1.34 2.51
C GLY A 38 1.73 1.88 3.25
N VAL A 39 1.75 3.19 3.44
CA VAL A 39 0.67 3.95 4.07
C VAL A 39 0.23 5.05 3.12
N PHE A 40 -1.08 5.22 2.93
CA PHE A 40 -1.65 6.35 2.21
C PHE A 40 -1.99 7.48 3.20
N VAL A 41 -1.53 8.69 2.88
CA VAL A 41 -1.52 9.82 3.81
C VAL A 41 -2.00 11.12 3.14
N ASP A 42 -3.08 11.63 3.69
CA ASP A 42 -3.59 12.98 3.73
C ASP A 42 -4.30 13.06 5.10
N SER A 43 -3.49 13.04 6.17
CA SER A 43 -3.72 12.20 7.37
C SER A 43 -3.83 10.70 7.05
N ALA A 44 -3.68 9.79 8.02
CA ALA A 44 -3.78 8.36 7.72
C ALA A 44 -5.16 8.02 7.10
N VAL A 45 -5.21 7.59 5.82
CA VAL A 45 -6.49 7.40 5.12
C VAL A 45 -6.90 5.93 5.12
N GLY A 46 -7.83 5.59 6.01
CA GLY A 46 -8.50 4.30 6.06
C GLY A 46 -9.75 4.23 5.20
N GLY A 47 -10.03 3.05 4.63
CA GLY A 47 -11.26 2.83 3.87
C GLY A 47 -11.14 2.98 2.35
N ILE A 48 -9.98 3.35 1.82
CA ILE A 48 -9.73 3.36 0.36
C ILE A 48 -9.30 1.98 -0.12
N SER A 49 -9.74 1.61 -1.33
CA SER A 49 -9.30 0.38 -1.98
C SER A 49 -7.90 0.55 -2.57
N TRP A 50 -7.11 -0.51 -2.51
CA TRP A 50 -5.82 -0.62 -3.19
C TRP A 50 -5.76 -1.90 -4.01
N ALA A 51 -5.05 -1.87 -5.13
CA ALA A 51 -4.80 -3.04 -5.97
C ALA A 51 -3.39 -3.01 -6.55
N CYS A 52 -2.66 -4.14 -6.46
CA CYS A 52 -1.32 -4.29 -7.00
C CYS A 52 -0.97 -5.77 -7.23
N GLY A 53 -0.38 -6.07 -8.38
CA GLY A 53 0.12 -7.43 -8.69
C GLY A 53 -0.91 -8.55 -8.52
N GLY A 54 -2.19 -8.28 -8.81
CA GLY A 54 -3.31 -9.23 -8.68
C GLY A 54 -3.88 -9.37 -7.26
N LYS A 55 -3.39 -8.60 -6.29
CA LYS A 55 -3.97 -8.50 -4.94
C LYS A 55 -4.76 -7.21 -4.82
N SER A 56 -5.82 -7.23 -4.03
CA SER A 56 -6.56 -6.03 -3.65
C SER A 56 -7.17 -6.18 -2.26
N ASN A 57 -7.32 -5.06 -1.57
CA ASN A 57 -8.05 -4.94 -0.31
C ASN A 57 -8.34 -3.45 -0.04
N VAL A 58 -8.73 -3.13 1.19
CA VAL A 58 -8.94 -1.77 1.69
C VAL A 58 -7.80 -1.39 2.66
N THR A 59 -7.47 -0.10 2.77
CA THR A 59 -6.53 0.42 3.78
C THR A 59 -7.12 0.31 5.19
N GLY A 60 -6.26 0.03 6.17
CA GLY A 60 -6.63 0.10 7.59
C GLY A 60 -6.83 1.54 8.06
N ALA A 61 -7.37 1.71 9.27
CA ALA A 61 -7.52 3.04 9.90
C ALA A 61 -6.18 3.79 10.10
N ASP A 62 -5.06 3.06 10.07
CA ASP A 62 -3.70 3.60 10.07
C ASP A 62 -3.20 3.97 8.66
N GLY A 63 -4.07 3.94 7.65
CA GLY A 63 -3.76 4.19 6.25
C GLY A 63 -2.97 3.08 5.56
N VAL A 64 -2.65 1.98 6.26
CA VAL A 64 -1.76 0.94 5.76
C VAL A 64 -2.47 0.09 4.71
N PHE A 65 -1.83 -0.11 3.57
CA PHE A 65 -2.23 -1.12 2.58
C PHE A 65 -1.34 -2.38 2.66
N GLY A 66 -1.85 -3.48 2.08
CA GLY A 66 -1.23 -4.80 2.15
C GLY A 66 0.00 -4.97 1.26
N GLU A 67 0.54 -6.20 1.26
CA GLU A 67 1.81 -6.49 0.58
C GLU A 67 1.64 -6.61 -0.95
N CYS A 68 2.20 -5.64 -1.67
CA CYS A 68 2.35 -5.63 -3.10
C CYS A 68 3.60 -6.39 -3.55
N PRO A 69 3.57 -7.11 -4.69
CA PRO A 69 4.78 -7.70 -5.24
C PRO A 69 5.83 -6.63 -5.55
N HIS A 70 7.10 -7.03 -5.47
CA HIS A 70 8.21 -6.10 -5.65
C HIS A 70 8.10 -5.31 -6.97
N GLY A 71 8.17 -3.98 -6.89
CA GLY A 71 8.25 -3.10 -8.06
C GLY A 71 6.94 -2.92 -8.82
N THR A 72 5.85 -3.55 -8.40
CA THR A 72 4.54 -3.33 -9.05
C THR A 72 3.93 -2.03 -8.57
N SER A 73 3.34 -1.25 -9.47
CA SER A 73 2.53 -0.10 -9.07
C SER A 73 1.30 -0.52 -8.27
N VAL A 74 0.82 0.40 -7.43
CA VAL A 74 -0.43 0.29 -6.69
C VAL A 74 -1.44 1.27 -7.26
N THR A 75 -2.66 0.80 -7.50
CA THR A 75 -3.81 1.63 -7.86
C THR A 75 -4.65 1.87 -6.62
N PHE A 76 -4.98 3.12 -6.34
CA PHE A 76 -5.89 3.50 -5.25
C PHE A 76 -7.24 3.95 -5.81
N SER A 77 -8.32 3.61 -5.11
CA SER A 77 -9.68 4.01 -5.46
C SER A 77 -10.57 4.16 -4.24
N VAL A 78 -11.61 4.99 -4.34
CA VAL A 78 -12.67 5.12 -3.33
C VAL A 78 -14.01 5.00 -4.04
N GLY A 79 -14.78 3.96 -3.68
CA GLY A 79 -15.95 3.56 -4.43
C GLY A 79 -15.65 3.42 -5.94
N ASN A 80 -16.38 4.19 -6.74
CA ASN A 80 -16.28 4.21 -8.20
C ASN A 80 -15.17 5.14 -8.75
N VAL A 81 -14.48 5.90 -7.90
CA VAL A 81 -13.45 6.87 -8.30
C VAL A 81 -12.07 6.24 -8.21
N VAL A 82 -11.36 6.20 -9.34
CA VAL A 82 -9.94 5.86 -9.38
C VAL A 82 -9.12 7.11 -9.03
N LEU A 83 -8.45 7.08 -7.88
CA LEU A 83 -7.58 8.17 -7.43
C LEU A 83 -6.34 8.25 -8.33
N GLY A 84 -5.76 7.09 -8.64
CA GLY A 84 -4.64 6.98 -9.58
C GLY A 84 -3.83 5.72 -9.37
N THR A 85 -2.72 5.61 -10.11
CA THR A 85 -1.80 4.48 -10.04
C THR A 85 -0.37 4.99 -9.92
N VAL A 86 0.33 4.54 -8.90
CA VAL A 86 1.62 5.09 -8.49
C VAL A 86 2.65 3.97 -8.32
N ALA A 87 3.88 4.23 -8.74
CA ALA A 87 5.01 3.33 -8.51
C ALA A 87 5.38 3.31 -7.01
N PRO A 88 6.07 2.26 -6.52
CA PRO A 88 6.53 2.26 -5.13
C PRO A 88 7.40 3.49 -4.83
N THR A 89 7.17 4.12 -3.68
CA THR A 89 8.00 5.22 -3.16
C THR A 89 9.14 4.66 -2.29
N ASP A 90 10.26 5.36 -2.22
CA ASP A 90 11.44 4.90 -1.47
C ASP A 90 11.17 4.81 0.06
N ASP A 91 10.26 5.64 0.56
CA ASP A 91 9.86 5.68 1.97
C ASP A 91 8.59 4.88 2.28
N ASN A 92 7.94 4.30 1.26
CA ASN A 92 6.66 3.60 1.36
C ASN A 92 5.51 4.44 1.94
N ILE A 93 5.62 5.77 1.87
CA ILE A 93 4.54 6.70 2.14
C ILE A 93 3.96 7.12 0.80
N PHE A 94 2.65 7.26 0.71
CA PHE A 94 1.94 7.64 -0.51
C PHE A 94 0.98 8.76 -0.17
N THR A 95 1.00 9.82 -0.96
CA THR A 95 0.16 11.02 -0.78
C THR A 95 -0.62 11.28 -2.06
N PRO A 96 -1.69 12.09 -2.02
CA PRO A 96 -2.31 12.63 -3.23
C PRO A 96 -1.31 13.21 -4.24
N GLN A 97 -0.25 13.92 -3.78
CA GLN A 97 0.80 14.41 -4.67
C GLN A 97 1.56 13.29 -5.39
N ASP A 98 1.91 12.21 -4.67
CA ASP A 98 2.60 11.07 -5.28
C ASP A 98 1.72 10.37 -6.33
N VAL A 99 0.41 10.27 -6.07
CA VAL A 99 -0.55 9.66 -6.98
C VAL A 99 -0.66 10.45 -8.28
N VAL A 100 -0.74 11.78 -8.19
CA VAL A 100 -0.80 12.67 -9.35
C VAL A 100 0.57 12.82 -10.02
N GLY A 101 1.66 12.57 -9.29
CA GLY A 101 3.03 12.64 -9.80
C GLY A 101 3.66 14.03 -9.72
N VAL A 102 3.31 14.81 -8.70
CA VAL A 102 3.91 16.11 -8.38
C VAL A 102 4.71 16.04 -7.06
N PRO A 103 5.65 16.96 -6.81
CA PRO A 103 6.39 16.98 -5.55
C PRO A 103 5.47 17.12 -4.33
N ARG A 104 5.78 16.39 -3.25
CA ARG A 104 5.18 16.64 -1.94
C ARG A 104 5.51 18.07 -1.50
N GLY A 105 4.49 18.84 -1.11
CA GLY A 105 4.60 20.29 -0.89
C GLY A 105 4.10 21.15 -2.05
N THR A 106 3.78 20.56 -3.22
CA THR A 106 2.94 21.22 -4.22
C THR A 106 1.52 21.34 -3.70
N SER A 107 0.98 22.56 -3.72
CA SER A 107 -0.35 22.91 -3.20
C SER A 107 -1.20 23.73 -4.18
N ASP A 108 -0.66 24.04 -5.36
CA ASP A 108 -1.32 24.78 -6.44
C ASP A 108 -1.78 23.88 -7.59
N ASN A 109 -1.71 22.55 -7.40
CA ASN A 109 -2.20 21.58 -8.37
C ASN A 109 -3.68 21.25 -8.11
N GLU A 110 -4.53 21.58 -9.07
CA GLU A 110 -5.99 21.41 -8.95
C GLU A 110 -6.40 19.95 -8.71
N GLU A 111 -5.84 18.99 -9.45
CA GLU A 111 -6.19 17.58 -9.30
C GLU A 111 -5.82 17.03 -7.91
N VAL A 112 -4.67 17.42 -7.38
CA VAL A 112 -4.24 17.10 -6.01
C VAL A 112 -5.21 17.69 -4.98
N ASN A 113 -5.54 18.97 -5.11
CA ASN A 113 -6.36 19.68 -4.13
C ASN A 113 -7.80 19.15 -4.13
N VAL A 114 -8.36 18.84 -5.30
CA VAL A 114 -9.69 18.23 -5.42
C VAL A 114 -9.68 16.78 -4.87
N MET A 115 -8.59 16.03 -5.08
CA MET A 115 -8.45 14.68 -4.51
C MET A 115 -8.43 14.73 -2.99
N SER A 116 -7.60 15.62 -2.42
CA SER A 116 -7.50 15.84 -0.98
C SER A 116 -8.83 16.30 -0.38
N ALA A 117 -9.47 17.31 -1.00
CA ALA A 117 -10.78 17.79 -0.59
C ALA A 117 -11.83 16.69 -0.56
N MET A 118 -11.85 15.81 -1.57
CA MET A 118 -12.76 14.67 -1.61
C MET A 118 -12.48 13.69 -0.46
N LEU A 119 -11.23 13.31 -0.22
CA LEU A 119 -10.87 12.39 0.86
C LEU A 119 -11.25 12.93 2.24
N LEU A 120 -10.92 14.19 2.53
CA LEU A 120 -11.25 14.85 3.79
C LEU A 120 -12.77 15.05 3.95
N SER A 121 -13.50 15.25 2.84
CA SER A 121 -14.97 15.35 2.88
C SER A 121 -15.67 14.01 3.13
N LEU A 122 -15.00 12.89 2.84
CA LEU A 122 -15.52 11.54 3.06
C LEU A 122 -15.19 11.00 4.46
N ASP A 123 -14.51 11.81 5.28
CA ASP A 123 -14.19 11.43 6.64
C ASP A 123 -15.46 11.32 7.50
N SER A 124 -15.59 10.20 8.20
CA SER A 124 -16.82 9.84 8.89
C SER A 124 -17.18 10.72 10.09
N ASP A 125 -16.18 11.39 10.69
CA ASP A 125 -16.36 12.33 11.80
C ASP A 125 -15.93 13.77 11.45
N GLY A 126 -15.38 13.98 10.25
CA GLY A 126 -14.93 15.28 9.76
C GLY A 126 -13.73 15.86 10.53
N ASP A 127 -12.97 15.03 11.27
CA ASP A 127 -11.80 15.43 12.03
C ASP A 127 -10.54 14.69 11.54
N PRO A 128 -9.84 15.25 10.53
CA PRO A 128 -8.69 14.59 9.95
C PRO A 128 -7.49 14.52 10.91
N THR A 129 -7.52 15.20 12.05
CA THR A 129 -6.42 15.15 13.05
C THR A 129 -6.30 13.79 13.73
N ASN A 130 -7.36 12.97 13.66
CA ASN A 130 -7.38 11.61 14.21
C ASN A 130 -7.20 10.51 13.14
N GLY A 131 -6.96 10.92 11.89
CA GLY A 131 -6.99 10.06 10.70
C GLY A 131 -8.25 10.32 9.87
N VAL A 132 -8.25 9.87 8.62
CA VAL A 132 -9.43 9.93 7.75
C VAL A 132 -10.04 8.53 7.69
N THR A 133 -11.29 8.40 8.13
CA THR A 133 -12.00 7.12 8.14
C THR A 133 -13.16 7.12 7.16
N ILE A 134 -12.99 6.41 6.04
CA ILE A 134 -14.07 6.18 5.06
C ILE A 134 -14.72 4.83 5.37
N THR A 135 -15.90 4.86 5.98
CA THR A 135 -16.61 3.63 6.37
C THR A 135 -17.17 2.89 5.15
N PRO A 136 -17.45 1.57 5.25
CA PRO A 136 -18.12 0.85 4.17
C PRO A 136 -19.46 1.47 3.75
N ALA A 137 -20.21 2.03 4.70
CA ALA A 137 -21.47 2.72 4.42
C ALA A 137 -21.25 3.98 3.58
N ILE A 138 -20.23 4.79 3.90
CA ILE A 138 -19.82 5.95 3.10
C ILE A 138 -19.39 5.50 1.71
N THR A 139 -18.55 4.47 1.59
CA THR A 139 -18.10 3.94 0.30
C THR A 139 -19.27 3.49 -0.58
N THR A 140 -20.21 2.71 -0.05
CA THR A 140 -21.40 2.27 -0.79
C THR A 140 -22.29 3.45 -1.20
N ALA A 141 -22.51 4.41 -0.30
CA ALA A 141 -23.28 5.62 -0.62
C ALA A 141 -22.59 6.49 -1.70
N PHE A 142 -21.25 6.57 -1.66
CA PHE A 142 -20.46 7.32 -2.62
C PHE A 142 -20.40 6.65 -4.01
N GLU A 143 -20.43 5.32 -4.07
CA GLU A 143 -20.57 4.57 -5.34
C GLU A 143 -21.88 4.91 -6.07
N GLU A 144 -22.98 5.09 -5.36
CA GLU A 144 -24.26 5.51 -5.95
C GLU A 144 -24.23 6.97 -6.42
N ALA A 145 -23.38 7.81 -5.79
CA ALA A 145 -23.24 9.22 -6.13
C ALA A 145 -22.37 9.47 -7.38
N VAL A 146 -21.48 8.53 -7.72
CA VAL A 146 -20.47 8.73 -8.77
C VAL A 146 -20.48 7.58 -9.80
N PRO A 147 -20.50 7.88 -11.11
CA PRO A 147 -20.47 6.83 -12.14
C PRO A 147 -19.25 5.91 -12.04
N ALA A 148 -19.45 4.62 -12.35
CA ALA A 148 -18.39 3.63 -12.37
C ALA A 148 -17.25 4.00 -13.33
N GLY A 149 -16.01 3.95 -12.85
CA GLY A 149 -14.81 4.20 -13.64
C GLY A 149 -14.45 5.69 -13.79
N THR A 150 -15.11 6.57 -13.03
CA THR A 150 -14.70 7.97 -12.88
C THR A 150 -13.24 8.04 -12.46
N LYS A 151 -12.46 8.89 -13.13
CA LYS A 151 -11.07 9.16 -12.75
C LYS A 151 -10.99 10.50 -12.02
N MET A 152 -9.94 10.68 -11.22
CA MET A 152 -9.73 11.95 -10.52
C MET A 152 -9.74 13.17 -11.45
N ALA A 153 -9.07 13.08 -12.60
CA ALA A 153 -9.05 14.13 -13.62
C ALA A 153 -10.44 14.48 -14.24
N ASP A 154 -11.47 13.65 -14.03
CA ASP A 154 -12.83 13.94 -14.47
C ASP A 154 -13.63 14.74 -13.42
N LEU A 155 -13.12 14.88 -12.21
CA LEU A 155 -13.74 15.59 -11.10
C LEU A 155 -13.18 17.01 -10.98
N ASP A 156 -14.08 17.92 -10.63
CA ASP A 156 -13.77 19.28 -10.19
C ASP A 156 -14.44 19.50 -8.82
N GLU A 157 -14.17 20.62 -8.18
CA GLU A 157 -14.71 20.93 -6.86
C GLU A 157 -16.25 20.88 -6.83
N ALA A 158 -16.93 21.36 -7.88
CA ALA A 158 -18.38 21.36 -7.95
C ALA A 158 -18.96 19.94 -8.01
N LYS A 159 -18.32 19.04 -8.76
CA LYS A 159 -18.71 17.63 -8.82
C LYS A 159 -18.46 16.91 -7.49
N VAL A 160 -17.37 17.22 -6.79
CA VAL A 160 -17.13 16.68 -5.44
C VAL A 160 -18.24 17.13 -4.50
N VAL A 161 -18.61 18.41 -4.50
CA VAL A 161 -19.73 18.93 -3.69
C VAL A 161 -21.04 18.20 -4.00
N GLU A 162 -21.36 17.99 -5.28
CA GLU A 162 -22.55 17.25 -5.71
C GLU A 162 -22.52 15.78 -5.25
N ALA A 163 -21.37 15.13 -5.37
CA ALA A 163 -21.17 13.74 -4.96
C ALA A 163 -21.35 13.59 -3.43
N ILE A 164 -20.75 14.47 -2.62
CA ILE A 164 -20.91 14.46 -1.16
C ILE A 164 -22.37 14.72 -0.76
N ALA A 165 -23.02 15.70 -1.40
CA ALA A 165 -24.44 15.97 -1.15
C ALA A 165 -25.35 14.78 -1.49
N THR A 166 -25.01 14.02 -2.54
CA THR A 166 -25.73 12.80 -2.91
C THR A 166 -25.43 11.66 -1.94
N THR A 167 -24.17 11.49 -1.54
CA THR A 167 -23.73 10.52 -0.54
C THR A 167 -24.48 10.68 0.78
N ASN A 168 -24.60 11.90 1.30
CA ASN A 168 -25.41 12.19 2.48
C ASN A 168 -26.87 11.77 2.34
N LYS A 169 -27.48 11.95 1.16
CA LYS A 169 -28.86 11.49 0.93
C LYS A 169 -28.95 9.95 0.96
N GLU A 170 -27.96 9.25 0.42
CA GLU A 170 -27.93 7.79 0.43
C GLU A 170 -27.67 7.24 1.84
N LEU A 171 -26.78 7.87 2.63
CA LEU A 171 -26.55 7.53 4.04
C LEU A 171 -27.85 7.67 4.86
N VAL A 172 -28.57 8.78 4.69
CA VAL A 172 -29.87 8.99 5.36
C VAL A 172 -30.89 7.94 4.95
N LYS A 173 -30.96 7.55 3.67
CA LYS A 173 -31.84 6.46 3.22
C LYS A 173 -31.47 5.10 3.81
N ALA A 174 -30.17 4.86 4.01
CA ALA A 174 -29.66 3.64 4.65
C ALA A 174 -29.88 3.63 6.18
N GLY A 175 -30.25 4.76 6.78
CA GLY A 175 -30.45 4.89 8.23
C GLY A 175 -29.13 5.09 9.00
N GLU A 176 -28.09 5.53 8.31
CA GLU A 176 -26.80 5.87 8.90
C GLU A 176 -26.87 7.25 9.57
N GLU A 177 -26.37 7.36 10.80
CA GLU A 177 -26.26 8.62 11.54
C GLU A 177 -24.90 9.30 11.27
N ILE A 178 -24.58 9.46 9.99
CA ILE A 178 -23.34 10.10 9.50
C ILE A 178 -23.75 11.29 8.63
N GLU A 179 -23.16 12.46 8.89
CA GLU A 179 -23.33 13.66 8.08
C GLU A 179 -21.96 14.15 7.62
N LEU A 180 -21.68 13.97 6.32
CA LEU A 180 -20.43 14.39 5.72
C LEU A 180 -20.44 15.90 5.45
N THR A 181 -19.31 16.55 5.72
CA THR A 181 -19.11 17.97 5.42
C THR A 181 -18.16 18.15 4.25
N VAL A 182 -18.49 19.06 3.34
CA VAL A 182 -17.59 19.41 2.23
C VAL A 182 -16.40 20.21 2.76
N VAL A 183 -15.20 19.74 2.45
CA VAL A 183 -13.94 20.46 2.62
C VAL A 183 -13.61 21.17 1.32
N ALA A 184 -13.28 22.46 1.40
CA ALA A 184 -12.90 23.27 0.25
C ALA A 184 -11.48 22.92 -0.24
N ALA A 185 -11.22 23.11 -1.53
CA ALA A 185 -9.94 22.73 -2.14
C ALA A 185 -8.74 23.51 -1.57
N ASP A 186 -8.94 24.75 -1.12
CA ASP A 186 -7.90 25.55 -0.48
C ASP A 186 -7.56 25.04 0.94
N ALA A 187 -8.57 24.72 1.75
CA ALA A 187 -8.38 24.12 3.06
C ALA A 187 -7.71 22.74 2.97
N ALA A 188 -8.09 21.94 1.97
CA ALA A 188 -7.46 20.65 1.69
C ALA A 188 -5.98 20.82 1.28
N ALA A 189 -5.67 21.82 0.45
CA ALA A 189 -4.29 22.13 0.08
C ALA A 189 -3.43 22.52 1.29
N GLU A 190 -3.97 23.29 2.24
CA GLU A 190 -3.28 23.64 3.49
C GLU A 190 -3.01 22.40 4.35
N HIS A 191 -4.01 21.54 4.53
CA HIS A 191 -3.88 20.27 5.26
C HIS A 191 -2.79 19.37 4.65
N LEU A 192 -2.74 19.31 3.33
CA LEU A 192 -1.79 18.47 2.62
C LEU A 192 -0.35 19.01 2.70
N ILE A 193 -0.16 20.33 2.83
CA ILE A 193 1.15 20.92 3.15
C ILE A 193 1.59 20.53 4.57
N GLU A 194 0.68 20.57 5.55
CA GLU A 194 0.96 20.13 6.92
C GLU A 194 1.40 18.66 6.94
N THR A 195 0.62 17.80 6.27
CA THR A 195 0.96 16.37 6.08
C THR A 195 2.35 16.19 5.48
N ALA A 196 2.71 16.96 4.44
CA ALA A 196 4.05 16.88 3.85
C ALA A 196 5.15 17.27 4.86
N GLY A 197 4.93 18.29 5.68
CA GLY A 197 5.84 18.69 6.75
C GLY A 197 6.02 17.62 7.83
N GLU A 198 4.95 16.90 8.19
CA GLU A 198 5.00 15.77 9.12
C GLU A 198 5.82 14.58 8.59
N ILE A 199 5.68 14.28 7.31
CA ILE A 199 6.49 13.26 6.62
C ILE A 199 7.97 13.66 6.67
N GLU A 200 8.30 14.92 6.34
CA GLU A 200 9.68 15.43 6.42
C GLU A 200 10.24 15.40 7.84
N ALA A 201 9.39 15.67 8.85
CA ALA A 201 9.75 15.58 10.26
C ALA A 201 9.88 14.14 10.77
N GLY A 202 9.44 13.14 10.00
CA GLY A 202 9.46 11.72 10.37
C GLY A 202 8.49 11.35 11.49
N THR A 203 7.44 12.16 11.69
CA THR A 203 6.37 11.86 12.66
C THR A 203 5.43 10.78 12.13
N ILE A 204 5.29 10.68 10.80
CA ILE A 204 4.60 9.59 10.11
C ILE A 204 5.60 8.49 9.77
N LYS A 205 5.24 7.24 10.13
CA LYS A 205 6.12 6.08 9.93
C LYS A 205 5.46 5.08 8.99
N ALA A 206 6.17 4.73 7.93
CA ALA A 206 5.76 3.65 7.06
C ALA A 206 5.87 2.27 7.77
N PRO A 207 5.05 1.30 7.37
CA PRO A 207 5.21 -0.09 7.81
C PRO A 207 6.58 -0.63 7.39
N VAL A 208 7.27 -1.28 8.32
CA VAL A 208 8.60 -1.85 8.07
C VAL A 208 8.49 -2.98 7.04
N GLN A 209 9.26 -2.87 5.96
CA GLN A 209 9.41 -3.92 4.95
C GLN A 209 9.95 -5.19 5.62
N PRO A 210 9.41 -6.39 5.34
CA PRO A 210 10.05 -7.61 5.79
C PRO A 210 11.46 -7.69 5.20
N VAL A 211 12.48 -7.73 6.08
CA VAL A 211 13.85 -7.98 5.67
C VAL A 211 13.91 -9.43 5.18
N LEU A 212 14.01 -9.63 3.87
CA LEU A 212 14.47 -10.93 3.37
C LEU A 212 15.95 -11.03 3.70
N VAL A 213 16.26 -11.76 4.77
CA VAL A 213 17.61 -12.24 5.03
C VAL A 213 18.04 -13.07 3.82
N ASP A 214 19.03 -12.54 3.10
CA ASP A 214 19.86 -13.31 2.17
C ASP A 214 20.63 -14.34 3.00
N GLU A 215 20.07 -15.54 3.16
CA GLU A 215 20.84 -16.67 3.67
C GLU A 215 21.75 -17.25 2.57
N SER A 216 22.76 -16.47 2.16
CA SER A 216 23.91 -16.96 1.38
C SER A 216 25.21 -17.03 2.18
N THR A 217 25.14 -17.10 3.51
CA THR A 217 26.29 -17.44 4.35
C THR A 217 25.95 -18.52 5.37
N ASN A 218 26.11 -19.79 4.99
CA ASN A 218 26.91 -20.78 5.75
C ASN A 218 27.19 -22.04 4.90
#